data_AF-A0A7C0VIJ1-F1
#
_entry.id   AF-A0A7C0VIJ1-F1
#
_cell.length_a   1.000
_cell.length_b   1.000
_cell.length_c   1.000
_cell.angle_alpha   90.00
_cell.angle_beta   90.00
_cell.angle_gamma   90.00
#
_symmetry.space_group_name_H-M   'P 1'
#
loop_
_entity.id
_entity.type
_entity.pdbx_description
1 polymer ?
#
loop_
_entity_poly.entity_id
_entity_poly.type
_entity_poly.pdbx_seq_one_letter_code
_entity_poly.pdbx_strand_id
1 'polypeptide(L)'
;MFRRWLAIFKKDTLMDKAYQRSFEMLEITRKMYLEAKESLRHKEDTQIKFDIYDLDSEINRFEREVRRNVFNYLTVSGGERLTSGLILVSIIIDIERIGDYTKNIVELALNHPGKLHGGEFEEKLVKVEEAVDDSFNKTKECFQVGDSREAREFLQNYVWVNRVCDDSLFGLVR
;
A
#
# COMPACT_ATOMS: atom_id res chain seq x y z
N MET A 1 13.37 -16.44 10.27
CA MET A 1 13.11 -15.21 11.06
C MET A 1 11.65 -14.79 10.95
N PHE A 2 11.14 -14.52 9.75
CA PHE A 2 9.75 -14.06 9.55
C PHE A 2 8.66 -15.06 9.99
N ARG A 3 8.81 -16.38 9.73
CA ARG A 3 7.88 -17.38 10.29
C ARG A 3 7.86 -17.44 11.83
N ARG A 4 9.00 -17.17 12.48
CA ARG A 4 9.06 -17.02 13.95
C ARG A 4 8.40 -15.72 14.42
N TRP A 5 8.51 -14.64 13.63
CA TRP A 5 7.77 -13.39 13.82
C TRP A 5 6.26 -13.66 13.73
N LEU A 6 5.73 -14.29 12.67
CA LEU A 6 4.31 -14.67 12.54
C LEU A 6 3.78 -15.52 13.72
N ALA A 7 4.60 -16.41 14.27
CA ALA A 7 4.22 -17.25 15.41
C ALA A 7 4.09 -16.48 16.74
N ILE A 8 4.72 -15.30 16.86
CA ILE A 8 4.58 -14.39 18.01
C ILE A 8 3.19 -13.74 17.99
N PHE A 9 2.66 -13.43 16.80
CA PHE A 9 1.33 -12.83 16.64
C PHE A 9 0.26 -13.80 17.16
N LYS A 10 0.27 -15.06 16.72
CA LYS A 10 -0.75 -16.09 17.04
C LYS A 10 -0.99 -16.40 18.54
N LYS A 11 -0.22 -15.81 19.46
CA LYS A 11 -0.34 -15.99 20.91
C LYS A 11 -0.80 -14.73 21.65
N ASP A 12 -0.91 -13.60 20.95
CA ASP A 12 -1.07 -12.28 21.56
C ASP A 12 -2.18 -11.47 20.89
N THR A 13 -3.29 -11.29 21.61
CA THR A 13 -4.55 -10.80 21.03
C THR A 13 -4.46 -9.37 20.49
N LEU A 14 -3.53 -8.54 20.97
CA LEU A 14 -3.33 -7.17 20.47
C LEU A 14 -2.51 -7.14 19.18
N MET A 15 -1.45 -7.95 19.12
CA MET A 15 -0.56 -8.00 17.96
C MET A 15 -1.25 -8.73 16.80
N ASP A 16 -2.01 -9.80 17.06
CA ASP A 16 -2.86 -10.45 16.06
C ASP A 16 -3.86 -9.46 15.44
N LYS A 17 -4.52 -8.64 16.26
CA LYS A 17 -5.44 -7.60 15.77
C LYS A 17 -4.72 -6.60 14.89
N ALA A 18 -3.57 -6.09 15.34
CA ALA A 18 -2.79 -5.13 14.57
C ALA A 18 -2.30 -5.72 13.24
N TYR A 19 -1.95 -7.00 13.23
CA TYR A 19 -1.59 -7.72 12.02
C TYR A 19 -2.79 -7.90 11.07
N GLN A 20 -3.97 -8.26 11.57
CA GLN A 20 -5.19 -8.31 10.75
C GLN A 20 -5.58 -6.94 10.18
N ARG A 21 -5.45 -5.88 10.97
CA ARG A 21 -5.66 -4.50 10.48
C ARG A 21 -4.75 -4.15 9.30
N SER A 22 -3.50 -4.63 9.28
CA SER A 22 -2.62 -4.39 8.13
C SER A 22 -3.18 -4.94 6.80
N PHE A 23 -3.84 -6.11 6.83
CA PHE A 23 -4.50 -6.66 5.65
C PHE A 23 -5.74 -5.89 5.24
N GLU A 24 -6.54 -5.45 6.21
CA GLU A 24 -7.71 -4.62 5.96
C GLU A 24 -7.30 -3.29 5.33
N MET A 25 -6.28 -2.63 5.87
CA MET A 25 -5.73 -1.38 5.32
C MET A 25 -5.19 -1.57 3.90
N LEU A 26 -4.46 -2.66 3.63
CA LEU A 26 -3.94 -2.96 2.30
C LEU A 26 -5.09 -3.19 1.28
N GLU A 27 -6.16 -3.87 1.69
CA GLU A 27 -7.32 -4.10 0.82
C GLU A 27 -8.12 -2.82 0.56
N ILE A 28 -8.30 -1.95 1.57
CA ILE A 28 -8.92 -0.64 1.38
C ILE A 28 -8.09 0.19 0.41
N THR A 29 -6.78 0.26 0.63
CA THR A 29 -5.85 0.99 -0.24
C THR A 29 -5.88 0.47 -1.68
N ARG A 30 -5.92 -0.86 -1.87
CA ARG A 30 -6.07 -1.47 -3.20
C ARG A 30 -7.37 -1.04 -3.89
N LYS A 31 -8.50 -1.02 -3.16
CA LYS A 31 -9.80 -0.58 -3.71
C LYS A 31 -9.76 0.88 -4.12
N MET A 32 -9.20 1.73 -3.26
CA MET A 32 -9.00 3.14 -3.55
C MET A 32 -8.18 3.31 -4.85
N TYR A 33 -7.08 2.56 -4.99
CA TYR A 33 -6.18 2.67 -6.13
C TYR A 33 -6.84 2.21 -7.43
N LEU A 34 -7.56 1.10 -7.40
CA LEU A 34 -8.28 0.61 -8.58
C LEU A 34 -9.36 1.59 -9.04
N GLU A 35 -10.11 2.19 -8.13
CA GLU A 35 -11.11 3.20 -8.50
C GLU A 35 -10.46 4.49 -9.00
N ALA A 36 -9.35 4.92 -8.39
CA ALA A 36 -8.58 6.08 -8.83
C ALA A 36 -8.05 5.89 -10.25
N LYS A 37 -7.43 4.74 -10.52
CA LYS A 37 -6.94 4.37 -11.86
C LYS A 37 -8.08 4.30 -12.87
N GLU A 38 -9.17 3.61 -12.53
CA GLU A 38 -10.33 3.47 -13.40
C GLU A 38 -10.90 4.83 -13.80
N SER A 39 -11.09 5.74 -12.83
CA SER A 39 -11.61 7.08 -13.09
C SER A 39 -10.64 7.92 -13.90
N LEU A 40 -9.34 7.90 -13.59
CA LEU A 40 -8.36 8.75 -14.26
C LEU A 40 -8.03 8.26 -15.68
N ARG A 41 -7.95 6.95 -15.89
CA ARG A 41 -7.35 6.36 -17.10
C ARG A 41 -8.36 5.80 -18.08
N HIS A 42 -9.57 5.47 -17.63
CA HIS A 42 -10.53 4.72 -18.44
C HIS A 42 -11.90 5.41 -18.61
N LYS A 43 -12.19 6.47 -17.86
CA LYS A 43 -13.45 7.21 -17.96
C LYS A 43 -13.24 8.64 -18.45
N GLU A 44 -14.21 9.13 -19.22
CA GLU A 44 -14.29 10.54 -19.62
C GLU A 44 -14.98 11.40 -18.57
N ASP A 45 -15.74 10.78 -17.65
CA ASP A 45 -16.33 11.49 -16.51
C ASP A 45 -15.41 11.42 -15.28
N THR A 46 -15.58 12.40 -14.39
CA THR A 46 -14.82 12.51 -13.15
C THR A 46 -15.55 11.82 -11.98
N GLN A 47 -16.28 10.73 -12.23
CA GLN A 47 -17.09 10.09 -11.20
C GLN A 47 -16.32 9.02 -10.43
N ILE A 48 -16.19 9.23 -9.13
CA ILE A 48 -15.62 8.29 -8.16
C ILE A 48 -16.76 7.61 -7.39
N LYS A 49 -16.77 6.27 -7.35
CA LYS A 49 -17.88 5.50 -6.73
C LYS A 49 -17.96 5.58 -5.20
N PHE A 50 -16.86 5.89 -4.53
CA PHE A 50 -16.76 5.86 -3.07
C PHE A 50 -16.32 7.22 -2.54
N ASP A 51 -16.69 7.52 -1.29
CA ASP A 51 -16.09 8.65 -0.59
C ASP A 51 -14.63 8.29 -0.22
N ILE A 52 -13.70 8.83 -1.01
CA ILE A 52 -12.27 8.58 -0.82
C ILE A 52 -11.76 9.14 0.51
N TYR A 53 -12.37 10.22 1.00
CA TYR A 53 -11.98 10.87 2.26
C TYR A 53 -12.42 10.05 3.47
N ASP A 54 -13.56 9.37 3.37
CA ASP A 54 -14.02 8.43 4.40
C ASP A 54 -13.08 7.21 4.50
N LEU A 55 -12.67 6.65 3.36
CA LEU A 55 -11.73 5.52 3.31
C LEU A 55 -10.34 5.91 3.82
N ASP A 56 -9.84 7.08 3.45
CA ASP A 56 -8.59 7.66 3.96
C ASP A 56 -8.67 7.89 5.48
N SER A 57 -9.78 8.43 5.97
CA SER A 57 -10.03 8.63 7.41
C SER A 57 -10.07 7.30 8.18
N GLU A 58 -10.56 6.23 7.55
CA GLU A 58 -10.53 4.87 8.09
C GLU A 58 -9.12 4.29 8.17
N ILE A 59 -8.31 4.42 7.12
CA ILE A 59 -6.87 4.05 7.12
C ILE A 59 -6.14 4.78 8.25
N ASN A 60 -6.32 6.10 8.35
CA ASN A 60 -5.73 6.95 9.39
C ASN A 60 -6.19 6.58 10.81
N ARG A 61 -7.42 6.08 10.97
CA ARG A 61 -7.90 5.56 12.26
C ARG A 61 -7.21 4.25 12.61
N PHE A 62 -7.04 3.33 11.66
CA PHE A 62 -6.34 2.07 11.87
C PHE A 62 -4.85 2.26 12.16
N GLU A 63 -4.19 3.19 11.49
CA GLU A 63 -2.80 3.59 11.79
C GLU A 63 -2.64 3.94 13.27
N ARG A 64 -3.49 4.85 13.76
CA ARG A 64 -3.48 5.30 15.17
C ARG A 64 -3.82 4.18 16.14
N GLU A 65 -4.78 3.32 15.80
CA GLU A 65 -5.15 2.14 16.59
C GLU A 65 -3.97 1.19 16.74
N VAL A 66 -3.30 0.84 15.63
CA VAL A 66 -2.17 -0.08 15.63
C VAL A 66 -0.98 0.52 16.39
N ARG A 67 -0.65 1.79 16.15
CA ARG A 67 0.43 2.49 16.87
C ARG A 67 0.19 2.45 18.38
N ARG A 68 -1.04 2.72 18.83
CA ARG A 68 -1.43 2.65 20.24
C ARG A 68 -1.32 1.24 20.80
N ASN A 69 -1.82 0.24 20.06
CA ASN A 69 -1.78 -1.16 20.49
C ASN A 69 -0.34 -1.66 20.62
N VAL A 70 0.53 -1.33 19.67
CA VAL A 70 1.96 -1.66 19.73
C VAL A 70 2.60 -0.93 20.91
N PHE A 71 2.36 0.35 21.12
CA PHE A 71 2.94 1.06 22.27
C PHE A 71 2.55 0.44 23.61
N ASN A 72 1.25 0.17 23.82
CA ASN A 72 0.75 -0.52 25.01
C ASN A 72 1.43 -1.89 25.18
N TYR A 73 1.56 -2.62 24.08
CA TYR A 73 2.22 -3.91 24.07
C TYR A 73 3.67 -3.85 24.56
N LEU A 74 4.42 -2.85 24.11
CA LEU A 74 5.82 -2.63 24.50
C LEU A 74 5.94 -2.27 25.98
N THR A 75 5.03 -1.45 26.51
CA THR A 75 5.04 -1.06 27.93
C THR A 75 4.80 -2.25 28.87
N VAL A 76 4.02 -3.24 28.43
CA VAL A 76 3.66 -4.42 29.24
C VAL A 76 4.62 -5.59 29.06
N SER A 77 5.16 -5.80 27.85
CA SER A 77 5.86 -7.05 27.47
C SER A 77 7.39 -6.97 27.56
N GLY A 78 7.95 -5.79 27.81
CA GLY A 78 9.40 -5.58 27.82
C GLY A 78 10.07 -5.60 26.43
N GLY A 79 11.40 -5.55 26.41
CA GLY A 79 12.20 -5.33 25.19
C GLY A 79 12.26 -6.51 24.21
N GLU A 80 12.00 -7.75 24.63
CA GLU A 80 12.16 -8.95 23.78
C GLU A 80 11.24 -8.97 22.55
N ARG A 81 10.14 -8.21 22.58
CA ARG A 81 9.17 -8.15 21.48
C ARG A 81 9.12 -6.79 20.79
N LEU A 82 10.08 -5.91 21.11
CA LEU A 82 10.19 -4.56 20.57
C LEU A 82 10.32 -4.52 19.06
N THR A 83 11.24 -5.32 18.52
CA THR A 83 11.54 -5.35 17.08
C THR A 83 10.31 -5.70 16.25
N SER A 84 9.51 -6.68 16.71
CA SER A 84 8.34 -7.16 15.98
C SER A 84 7.22 -6.11 15.92
N GLY A 85 7.01 -5.37 17.02
CA GLY A 85 6.06 -4.27 17.09
C GLY A 85 6.48 -3.09 16.22
N LEU A 86 7.75 -2.70 16.25
CA LEU A 86 8.26 -1.59 15.43
C LEU A 86 8.18 -1.88 13.93
N ILE A 87 8.47 -3.12 13.52
CA ILE A 87 8.29 -3.55 12.12
C ILE A 87 6.83 -3.39 11.68
N LEU A 88 5.88 -3.83 12.51
CA LEU A 88 4.46 -3.71 12.18
C LEU A 88 4.02 -2.24 12.07
N VAL A 89 4.51 -1.37 12.95
CA VAL A 89 4.25 0.08 12.84
C VAL A 89 4.79 0.64 11.53
N SER A 90 6.00 0.27 11.11
CA SER A 90 6.58 0.71 9.83
C SER A 90 5.70 0.30 8.65
N ILE A 91 5.27 -0.96 8.62
CA ILE A 91 4.40 -1.49 7.56
C ILE A 91 3.10 -0.68 7.46
N ILE A 92 2.49 -0.39 8.61
CA ILE A 92 1.22 0.33 8.68
C ILE A 92 1.36 1.77 8.17
N ILE A 93 2.48 2.44 8.49
CA ILE A 93 2.82 3.76 7.94
C ILE A 93 3.02 3.68 6.43
N ASP A 94 3.70 2.65 5.93
CA ASP A 94 3.90 2.48 4.48
C ASP A 94 2.56 2.26 3.75
N ILE A 95 1.62 1.50 4.33
CA ILE A 95 0.27 1.33 3.76
C ILE A 95 -0.50 2.66 3.75
N GLU A 96 -0.44 3.43 4.84
CA GLU A 96 -1.09 4.74 4.93
C GLU A 96 -0.58 5.69 3.84
N ARG A 97 0.73 5.73 3.60
CA ARG A 97 1.33 6.51 2.49
C ARG A 97 0.82 6.09 1.12
N ILE A 98 0.61 4.80 0.88
CA ILE A 98 0.02 4.33 -0.39
C ILE A 98 -1.43 4.82 -0.51
N GLY A 99 -2.18 4.86 0.60
CA GLY A 99 -3.51 5.47 0.67
C GLY A 99 -3.48 6.95 0.28
N ASP A 100 -2.52 7.71 0.83
CA ASP A 100 -2.30 9.13 0.52
C ASP A 100 -1.95 9.35 -0.97
N TYR A 101 -1.03 8.55 -1.53
CA TYR A 101 -0.73 8.62 -2.97
C TYR A 101 -1.93 8.30 -3.82
N THR A 102 -2.77 7.38 -3.38
CA THR A 102 -3.99 7.02 -4.09
C THR A 102 -5.01 8.15 -4.06
N LYS A 103 -5.18 8.80 -2.91
CA LYS A 103 -6.00 10.01 -2.80
C LYS A 103 -5.53 11.10 -3.75
N ASN A 104 -4.22 11.31 -3.89
CA ASN A 104 -3.67 12.25 -4.86
C ASN A 104 -4.06 11.87 -6.31
N ILE A 105 -4.06 10.59 -6.67
CA ILE A 105 -4.52 10.13 -8.00
C ILE A 105 -6.02 10.42 -8.19
N VAL A 106 -6.83 10.23 -7.15
CA VAL A 106 -8.25 10.59 -7.19
C VAL A 106 -8.43 12.09 -7.38
N GLU A 107 -7.70 12.92 -6.64
CA GLU A 107 -7.73 14.37 -6.80
C GLU A 107 -7.32 14.79 -8.21
N LEU A 108 -6.31 14.14 -8.79
CA LEU A 108 -5.97 14.33 -10.20
C LEU A 108 -7.14 13.95 -11.13
N ALA A 109 -7.80 12.81 -10.91
CA ALA A 109 -8.95 12.38 -11.71
C ALA A 109 -10.11 13.38 -11.64
N LEU A 110 -10.39 13.93 -10.47
CA LEU A 110 -11.46 14.90 -10.26
C LEU A 110 -11.18 16.26 -10.92
N ASN A 111 -9.91 16.63 -11.06
CA ASN A 111 -9.49 17.91 -11.63
C ASN A 111 -9.04 17.82 -13.10
N HIS A 112 -8.91 16.61 -13.65
CA HIS A 112 -8.55 16.40 -15.06
C HIS A 112 -9.81 16.44 -15.94
N PRO A 113 -9.78 17.11 -17.11
CA PRO A 113 -10.99 17.39 -17.92
C PRO A 113 -11.63 16.17 -18.61
N GLY A 114 -11.10 14.97 -18.42
CA GLY A 114 -11.53 13.73 -19.08
C GLY A 114 -10.54 12.61 -18.78
N LYS A 115 -10.48 11.58 -19.62
CA LYS A 115 -9.48 10.53 -19.41
C LYS A 115 -8.05 11.07 -19.64
N LEU A 116 -7.15 10.71 -18.75
CA LEU A 116 -5.73 11.01 -18.90
C LEU A 116 -5.14 10.10 -19.98
N HIS A 117 -4.49 10.71 -20.96
CA HIS A 117 -3.64 10.04 -21.92
C HIS A 117 -2.17 10.30 -21.58
N GLY A 118 -1.36 9.25 -21.50
CA GLY A 118 0.07 9.31 -21.18
C GLY A 118 0.95 9.70 -22.37
N GLY A 119 0.36 9.96 -23.55
CA GLY A 119 1.08 10.42 -24.73
C GLY A 119 2.20 9.48 -25.15
N GLU A 120 3.41 10.00 -25.32
CA GLU A 120 4.59 9.19 -25.65
C GLU A 120 5.00 8.20 -24.55
N PHE A 121 4.52 8.41 -23.32
CA PHE A 121 4.81 7.55 -22.17
C PHE A 121 3.73 6.47 -21.94
N GLU A 122 2.68 6.42 -22.76
CA GLU A 122 1.51 5.56 -22.53
C GLU A 122 1.89 4.08 -22.33
N GLU A 123 2.74 3.54 -23.20
CA GLU A 123 3.16 2.13 -23.10
C GLU A 123 3.91 1.85 -21.78
N LYS A 124 4.76 2.79 -21.35
CA LYS A 124 5.51 2.67 -20.10
C LYS A 124 4.60 2.79 -18.89
N LEU A 125 3.66 3.73 -18.94
CA LEU A 125 2.69 3.98 -17.88
C LEU A 125 1.79 2.76 -17.66
N VAL A 126 1.24 2.18 -18.72
CA VAL A 126 0.43 0.94 -18.64
C VAL A 126 1.22 -0.20 -18.00
N LYS A 127 2.49 -0.40 -18.38
CA LYS A 127 3.33 -1.43 -17.74
C LYS A 127 3.52 -1.18 -16.25
N VAL A 128 3.74 0.08 -15.83
CA VAL A 128 3.86 0.45 -14.41
C VAL A 128 2.54 0.19 -13.67
N GLU A 129 1.41 0.54 -14.26
CA GLU A 129 0.07 0.29 -13.70
C GLU A 129 -0.18 -1.22 -13.49
N GLU A 130 0.13 -2.05 -14.48
CA GLU A 130 0.06 -3.51 -14.37
C GLU A 130 0.97 -4.05 -13.25
N ALA A 131 2.16 -3.49 -13.12
CA ALA A 131 3.10 -3.85 -12.07
C ALA A 131 2.56 -3.47 -10.68
N VAL A 132 1.98 -2.28 -10.53
CA VAL A 132 1.36 -1.85 -9.26
C VAL A 132 0.15 -2.72 -8.92
N ASP A 133 -0.71 -3.05 -9.88
CA ASP A 133 -1.85 -3.96 -9.70
C ASP A 133 -1.42 -5.32 -9.13
N ASP A 134 -0.42 -5.93 -9.75
CA ASP A 134 0.10 -7.24 -9.33
C ASP A 134 0.81 -7.16 -7.96
N SER A 135 1.50 -6.05 -7.69
CA SER A 135 2.23 -5.84 -6.44
C SER A 135 1.34 -5.87 -5.20
N PHE A 136 0.08 -5.40 -5.29
CA PHE A 136 -0.86 -5.49 -4.18
C PHE A 136 -1.17 -6.94 -3.82
N ASN A 137 -1.44 -7.78 -4.83
CA ASN A 137 -1.77 -9.19 -4.64
C ASN A 137 -0.56 -9.95 -4.10
N LYS A 138 0.62 -9.75 -4.71
CA LYS A 138 1.86 -10.39 -4.30
C LYS A 138 2.32 -9.99 -2.90
N THR A 139 2.14 -8.72 -2.53
CA THR A 139 2.45 -8.25 -1.16
C THR A 139 1.56 -8.96 -0.14
N LYS A 140 0.26 -9.08 -0.41
CA LYS A 140 -0.69 -9.80 0.46
C LYS A 140 -0.31 -11.28 0.61
N GLU A 141 0.02 -11.96 -0.48
CA GLU A 141 0.50 -13.36 -0.47
C GLU A 141 1.78 -13.50 0.36
N CYS A 142 2.79 -12.66 0.10
CA CYS A 142 4.07 -12.68 0.81
C CYS A 142 3.89 -12.44 2.32
N PHE A 143 3.00 -11.53 2.70
CA PHE A 143 2.66 -11.29 4.10
C PHE A 143 2.06 -12.53 4.76
N GLN A 144 1.07 -13.16 4.12
CA GLN A 144 0.37 -14.33 4.67
C GLN A 144 1.28 -15.55 4.84
N VAL A 145 2.10 -15.86 3.83
CA VAL A 145 3.00 -17.03 3.83
C VAL A 145 4.22 -16.78 4.71
N GLY A 146 4.71 -15.54 4.73
CA GLY A 146 5.84 -15.13 5.52
C GLY A 146 7.17 -15.75 5.09
N ASP A 147 7.33 -15.96 3.78
CA ASP A 147 8.56 -16.45 3.18
C ASP A 147 9.44 -15.28 2.72
N SER A 148 10.59 -15.12 3.39
CA SER A 148 11.53 -14.04 3.10
C SER A 148 12.28 -14.22 1.77
N ARG A 149 12.32 -15.42 1.20
CA ARG A 149 12.91 -15.66 -0.12
C ARG A 149 11.95 -15.21 -1.21
N GLU A 150 10.69 -15.64 -1.13
CA GLU A 150 9.65 -15.22 -2.07
C GLU A 150 9.49 -13.69 -2.06
N ALA A 151 9.53 -13.06 -0.89
CA ALA A 151 9.50 -11.60 -0.79
C ALA A 151 10.70 -10.91 -1.47
N ARG A 152 11.90 -11.52 -1.44
CA ARG A 152 13.07 -10.96 -2.14
C ARG A 152 13.00 -11.15 -3.64
N GLU A 153 12.58 -12.32 -4.10
CA GLU A 153 12.37 -12.59 -5.52
C GLU A 153 11.29 -11.66 -6.08
N PHE A 154 10.19 -11.48 -5.35
CA PHE A 154 9.18 -10.47 -5.61
C PHE A 154 9.82 -9.09 -5.78
N LEU A 155 10.53 -8.56 -4.78
CA LEU A 155 11.16 -7.23 -4.88
C LEU A 155 12.08 -7.09 -6.10
N GLN A 156 12.88 -8.11 -6.43
CA GLN A 156 13.76 -8.10 -7.60
C GLN A 156 12.99 -7.97 -8.92
N ASN A 157 11.81 -8.58 -9.02
CA ASN A 157 10.98 -8.55 -10.21
C ASN A 157 10.36 -7.17 -10.51
N TYR A 158 10.34 -6.23 -9.54
CA TYR A 158 9.77 -4.87 -9.74
C TYR A 158 10.81 -3.75 -9.67
N VAL A 159 12.11 -4.05 -9.52
CA VAL A 159 13.18 -3.02 -9.50
C VAL A 159 13.13 -2.13 -10.75
N TRP A 160 12.70 -2.68 -11.88
CA TRP A 160 12.58 -1.94 -13.14
C TRP A 160 11.54 -0.80 -13.07
N VAL A 161 10.51 -0.89 -12.21
CA VAL A 161 9.46 0.12 -12.08
C VAL A 161 10.06 1.47 -11.74
N ASN A 162 10.95 1.52 -10.73
CA ASN A 162 11.63 2.74 -10.32
C ASN A 162 12.37 3.41 -11.49
N ARG A 163 13.09 2.60 -12.28
CA ARG A 163 13.84 3.10 -13.42
C ARG A 163 12.93 3.67 -14.50
N VAL A 164 11.80 3.00 -14.79
CA VAL A 164 10.83 3.48 -15.78
C VAL A 164 10.17 4.78 -15.33
N CYS A 165 9.85 4.91 -14.04
CA CYS A 165 9.32 6.15 -13.46
C CYS A 165 10.34 7.29 -13.56
N ASP A 166 11.59 7.07 -13.16
CA ASP A 166 12.67 8.06 -13.25
C ASP A 166 12.91 8.50 -14.70
N ASP A 167 13.06 7.55 -15.62
CA ASP A 167 13.30 7.84 -17.04
C ASP A 167 12.14 8.62 -17.66
N SER A 168 10.90 8.32 -17.27
CA SER A 168 9.71 9.05 -17.75
C SER A 168 9.65 10.46 -17.16
N LEU A 169 9.96 10.63 -15.87
CA LEU A 169 10.03 11.94 -15.23
C LEU A 169 11.11 12.82 -15.87
N PHE A 170 12.31 12.28 -16.11
CA PHE A 170 13.38 13.02 -16.77
C PHE A 170 13.05 13.34 -18.23
N GLY A 171 12.25 12.51 -18.89
CA GLY A 171 11.73 12.78 -20.23
C GLY A 171 10.80 13.99 -20.27
N LEU A 172 9.99 14.22 -19.23
CA LEU A 172 9.05 15.36 -19.15
C LEU A 172 9.72 16.73 -18.94
N VAL A 173 10.93 16.75 -18.38
CA VAL A 173 11.64 17.98 -18.00
C VAL A 173 12.61 18.45 -19.11
N ARG A 174 12.83 17.64 -20.15
CA ARG A 174 13.69 17.97 -21.29
C ARG A 174 12.90 18.57 -22.43
#